data_AF-A0A957E4G7-F1
#
_entry.id   AF-A0A957E4G7-F1
#
_cell.length_a   1.000
_cell.length_b   1.000
_cell.length_c   1.000
_cell.angle_alpha   90.00
_cell.angle_beta   90.00
_cell.angle_gamma   90.00
#
_symmetry.space_group_name_H-M   'P 1'
#
loop_
_entity.id
_entity.type
_entity.pdbx_description
1 polymer ?
#
loop_
_entity_poly.entity_id
_entity_poly.type
_entity_poly.pdbx_seq_one_letter_code
_entity_poly.pdbx_strand_id
1 'polypeptide(L)'
;MTVNALPFHQRLALQLRRPYMTVACGLCQAQLPVFITDELAGLAVDELYPQTADHLDICPDCLTEYTELVQMAYAAFGLDEELI
;
A
#
# COMPACT_ATOMS: atom_id res chain seq x y z
N MET A 1 5.61 9.32 24.87
CA MET A 1 4.29 9.15 24.24
C MET A 1 4.54 9.00 22.75
N THR A 2 4.87 7.80 22.30
CA THR A 2 5.20 7.52 20.89
C THR A 2 3.91 7.12 20.19
N VAL A 3 3.38 8.02 19.37
CA VAL A 3 2.35 7.70 18.37
C VAL A 3 2.98 6.74 17.37
N ASN A 4 2.82 5.44 17.62
CA ASN A 4 3.08 4.40 16.64
C ASN A 4 2.11 4.62 15.49
N ALA A 5 2.61 5.27 14.43
CA ALA A 5 1.94 5.33 13.15
C ALA A 5 1.80 3.89 12.66
N LEU A 6 0.58 3.34 12.72
CA LEU A 6 0.28 2.05 12.12
C LEU A 6 0.68 2.10 10.63
N PRO A 7 1.37 1.06 10.12
CA PRO A 7 1.78 1.01 8.71
C PRO A 7 0.56 1.07 7.80
N PHE A 8 0.73 1.64 6.60
CA PHE A 8 -0.35 1.95 5.67
C PHE A 8 -1.24 0.72 5.40
N HIS A 9 -0.62 -0.46 5.22
CA HIS A 9 -1.32 -1.74 5.04
C HIS A 9 -2.29 -2.14 6.18
N GLN A 10 -2.12 -1.61 7.40
CA GLN A 10 -3.03 -1.86 8.54
C GLN A 10 -4.22 -0.89 8.61
N ARG A 11 -4.18 0.28 7.95
CA ARG A 11 -5.28 1.27 7.98
C ARG A 11 -6.40 0.96 6.97
N LEU A 12 -6.12 0.12 5.98
CA LEU A 12 -6.98 -0.12 4.81
C LEU A 12 -8.17 -1.05 5.05
N ALA A 13 -8.29 -1.65 6.25
CA ALA A 13 -9.34 -2.62 6.55
C ALA A 13 -10.77 -2.03 6.70
N LEU A 14 -10.98 -0.73 6.49
CA LEU A 14 -12.21 -0.03 6.92
C LEU A 14 -13.04 0.68 5.82
N GLN A 15 -12.68 0.66 4.54
CA GLN A 15 -13.36 1.51 3.54
C GLN A 15 -14.25 0.73 2.53
N LEU A 16 -15.56 0.96 2.62
CA LEU A 16 -16.61 0.40 1.75
C LEU A 16 -17.08 1.39 0.67
N ARG A 17 -16.98 0.94 -0.59
CA ARG A 17 -17.75 1.29 -1.82
C ARG A 17 -18.03 2.78 -2.13
N ARG A 18 -17.20 3.37 -2.99
CA ARG A 18 -17.57 4.47 -3.91
C ARG A 18 -17.20 4.14 -5.37
N PRO A 19 -17.93 4.65 -6.38
CA PRO A 19 -17.63 4.42 -7.78
C PRO A 19 -16.38 5.19 -8.21
N TYR A 20 -15.42 4.48 -8.78
CA TYR A 20 -14.06 4.95 -9.03
C TYR A 20 -13.88 5.57 -10.42
N MET A 21 -13.23 6.73 -10.49
CA MET A 21 -12.74 7.32 -11.73
C MET A 21 -11.54 6.52 -12.22
N THR A 22 -11.73 5.75 -13.28
CA THR A 22 -10.78 4.78 -13.88
C THR A 22 -9.45 5.37 -14.35
N VAL A 23 -9.35 6.68 -14.58
CA VAL A 23 -8.11 7.34 -15.04
C VAL A 23 -7.05 7.40 -13.92
N ALA A 24 -7.46 7.48 -12.66
CA ALA A 24 -6.54 7.54 -11.53
C ALA A 24 -5.91 6.17 -11.20
N CYS A 25 -6.60 5.06 -11.50
CA CYS A 25 -6.12 3.71 -11.20
C CYS A 25 -4.86 3.36 -12.00
N GLY A 26 -4.78 3.71 -13.29
CA GLY A 26 -3.60 3.40 -14.11
C GLY A 26 -2.33 4.13 -13.66
N LEU A 27 -2.47 5.38 -13.19
CA LEU A 27 -1.35 6.12 -12.60
C LEU A 27 -0.94 5.55 -11.24
N CYS A 28 -1.92 5.16 -10.41
CA CYS A 28 -1.67 4.49 -9.13
C CYS A 28 -0.91 3.19 -9.36
N GLN A 29 -1.38 2.33 -10.26
CA GLN A 29 -0.74 1.05 -10.60
C GLN A 29 0.69 1.22 -11.10
N ALA A 30 0.95 2.24 -11.93
CA ALA A 30 2.31 2.53 -12.39
C ALA A 30 3.23 3.00 -11.25
N GLN A 31 2.71 3.65 -10.22
CA GLN A 31 3.46 4.11 -9.05
C GLN A 31 3.57 3.07 -7.93
N LEU A 32 2.70 2.05 -7.90
CA LEU A 32 2.67 1.01 -6.87
C LEU A 32 4.04 0.36 -6.61
N PRO A 33 4.85 -0.04 -7.63
CA PRO A 33 6.14 -0.68 -7.37
C PRO A 33 7.12 0.20 -6.61
N VAL A 34 7.16 1.49 -6.95
CA VAL A 34 8.04 2.48 -6.29
C VAL A 34 7.52 2.75 -4.88
N PHE A 35 6.20 2.95 -4.74
CA PHE A 35 5.54 3.13 -3.44
C PHE A 35 5.86 1.97 -2.48
N ILE A 36 5.73 0.73 -2.93
CA ILE A 36 6.04 -0.46 -2.12
C ILE A 36 7.52 -0.53 -1.75
N THR A 37 8.41 -0.24 -2.70
CA THR A 37 9.86 -0.26 -2.45
C THR A 37 10.25 0.77 -1.39
N ASP A 38 9.68 1.97 -1.48
CA ASP A 38 9.92 3.05 -0.52
C ASP A 38 9.28 2.74 0.85
N GLU A 39 8.10 2.10 0.88
CA GLU A 39 7.47 1.64 2.13
C GLU A 39 8.34 0.58 2.81
N LEU A 40 8.81 -0.41 2.06
CA LEU A 40 9.70 -1.47 2.58
C LEU A 40 11.07 -0.92 3.01
N ALA A 41 11.52 0.19 2.42
CA ALA A 41 12.70 0.92 2.87
C ALA A 41 12.45 1.75 4.15
N GLY A 42 11.21 1.79 4.66
CA GLY A 42 10.82 2.52 5.86
C GLY A 42 10.62 4.03 5.63
N LEU A 43 10.40 4.45 4.38
CA LEU A 43 10.10 5.84 4.05
C LEU A 43 8.64 6.17 4.33
N ALA A 44 8.36 7.45 4.62
CA ALA A 44 7.01 7.96 4.82
C ALA A 44 6.28 8.12 3.47
N VAL A 45 5.85 7.01 2.88
CA VAL A 45 5.20 6.97 1.56
C VAL A 45 3.90 7.77 1.50
N ASP A 46 3.20 7.93 2.63
CA ASP A 46 2.03 8.79 2.76
C ASP A 46 2.35 10.28 2.46
N GLU A 47 3.56 10.73 2.82
CA GLU A 47 4.01 12.11 2.58
C GLU A 47 4.64 12.28 1.20
N LEU A 48 5.33 11.24 0.70
CA LEU A 48 5.99 11.24 -0.60
C LEU A 48 4.99 11.07 -1.76
N TYR A 49 3.95 10.27 -1.54
CA TYR A 49 2.95 9.90 -2.54
C TYR A 49 1.52 10.04 -2.00
N PRO A 50 1.11 11.25 -1.55
CA PRO A 50 -0.18 11.45 -0.91
C PRO A 50 -1.36 11.09 -1.84
N GLN A 51 -1.22 11.34 -3.14
CA GLN A 51 -2.26 11.01 -4.13
C GLN A 51 -2.44 9.50 -4.31
N THR A 52 -1.36 8.73 -4.21
CA THR A 52 -1.38 7.26 -4.30
C THR A 52 -1.97 6.67 -3.03
N ALA A 53 -1.57 7.18 -1.87
CA ALA A 53 -2.14 6.79 -0.57
C ALA A 53 -3.65 7.06 -0.51
N ASP A 54 -4.09 8.28 -0.87
CA ASP A 54 -5.51 8.65 -0.93
C ASP A 54 -6.30 7.74 -1.90
N HIS A 55 -5.70 7.38 -3.03
CA HIS A 55 -6.34 6.49 -4.00
C HIS A 55 -6.47 5.07 -3.45
N LEU A 56 -5.43 4.54 -2.80
CA LEU A 56 -5.48 3.20 -2.19
C LEU A 56 -6.49 3.12 -1.06
N ASP A 57 -6.66 4.19 -0.29
CA ASP A 57 -7.66 4.27 0.78
C ASP A 57 -9.08 4.09 0.25
N ILE A 58 -9.35 4.67 -0.92
CA ILE A 58 -10.70 4.69 -1.45
C ILE A 58 -10.89 3.48 -2.42
N CYS A 59 -9.84 3.00 -3.13
CA CYS A 59 -9.93 2.08 -4.29
C CYS A 59 -9.63 0.63 -3.91
N PRO A 60 -10.65 -0.27 -3.89
CA PRO A 60 -10.43 -1.65 -3.49
C PRO A 60 -9.60 -2.44 -4.51
N ASP A 61 -9.68 -2.12 -5.81
CA ASP A 61 -8.92 -2.82 -6.85
C ASP A 61 -7.42 -2.52 -6.75
N CYS A 62 -7.06 -1.23 -6.69
CA CYS A 62 -5.66 -0.82 -6.51
C CYS A 62 -5.11 -1.26 -5.14
N LEU A 63 -5.96 -1.28 -4.11
CA LEU A 63 -5.60 -1.82 -2.81
C LEU A 63 -5.30 -3.33 -2.88
N THR A 64 -6.13 -4.09 -3.59
CA THR A 64 -5.91 -5.53 -3.76
C THR A 64 -4.56 -5.77 -4.44
N GLU A 65 -4.31 -5.08 -5.55
CA GLU A 65 -3.04 -5.18 -6.27
C GLU A 65 -1.84 -4.77 -5.40
N TYR A 66 -1.97 -3.68 -4.64
CA TYR A 66 -0.97 -3.27 -3.65
C TYR A 66 -0.66 -4.40 -2.66
N THR A 67 -1.68 -4.99 -2.05
CA THR A 67 -1.49 -6.07 -1.06
C THR A 67 -0.86 -7.32 -1.68
N GLU A 68 -1.19 -7.67 -2.92
CA GLU A 68 -0.57 -8.78 -3.63
C GLU A 68 0.91 -8.51 -3.90
N LEU A 69 1.23 -7.32 -4.41
CA LEU A 69 2.61 -6.91 -4.69
C LEU A 69 3.46 -6.84 -3.41
N VAL A 70 2.89 -6.33 -2.31
CA VAL A 70 3.55 -6.30 -1.00
C VAL A 70 3.83 -7.72 -0.50
N GLN A 71 2.85 -8.62 -0.57
CA GLN A 71 3.04 -10.03 -0.19
C GLN A 71 4.13 -10.70 -1.02
N MET A 72 4.14 -10.46 -2.34
CA MET A 72 5.18 -10.97 -3.23
C MET A 72 6.56 -10.38 -2.90
N ALA A 73 6.63 -9.09 -2.56
CA ALA A 73 7.87 -8.46 -2.14
C ALA A 73 8.39 -9.05 -0.83
N TYR A 74 7.53 -9.21 0.19
CA TYR A 74 7.89 -9.87 1.44
C TYR A 74 8.38 -11.31 1.22
N ALA A 75 7.70 -12.08 0.37
CA ALA A 75 8.12 -13.43 -0.02
C ALA A 75 9.47 -13.42 -0.77
N ALA A 76 9.72 -12.43 -1.63
CA ALA A 76 10.99 -12.29 -2.35
C ALA A 76 12.16 -11.90 -1.42
N PHE A 77 11.90 -11.13 -0.36
CA PHE A 77 12.90 -10.77 0.65
C PHE A 77 13.13 -11.86 1.71
N GLY A 78 12.44 -13.02 1.61
CA GLY A 78 12.64 -14.14 2.52
C GLY A 78 12.26 -13.83 3.97
N LEU A 79 11.31 -12.91 4.16
CA LEU A 79 10.62 -12.76 5.45
C LEU A 79 9.52 -13.84 5.56
N ASP A 80 9.89 -15.07 5.24
CA ASP A 80 9.14 -16.24 5.69
C ASP A 80 9.20 -16.23 7.22
N GLU A 81 8.04 -16.33 7.85
CA GLU A 81 7.89 -16.80 9.22
C GLU A 81 8.62 -18.14 9.39
N GLU A 82 9.93 -18.12 9.62
CA GLU A 82 10.58 -19.15 10.39
C GLU A 82 10.11 -18.98 11.84
N LEU A 83 9.01 -19.67 12.15
CA LEU A 83 8.93 -20.56 13.31
C LEU A 83 9.40 -19.96 14.65
N ILE A 84 8.50 -19.28 15.38
CA ILE A 84 8.43 -19.38 16.85
C ILE A 84 6.97 -19.29 17.32
#